data_AF-A0A8B7E1W3-F1
#
_entry.id   AF-A0A8B7E1W3-F1
#
_cell.length_a   1.000
_cell.length_b   1.000
_cell.length_c   1.000
_cell.angle_alpha   90.00
_cell.angle_beta   90.00
_cell.angle_gamma   90.00
#
_symmetry.space_group_name_H-M   'P 1'
#
loop_
_entity.id
_entity.type
_entity.pdbx_description
1 polymer ?
#
loop_
_entity_poly.entity_id
_entity_poly.type
_entity_poly.pdbx_seq_one_letter_code
_entity_poly.pdbx_strand_id
1 'polypeptide(L)'
;MVPLALFSDIVLEPELQYLAKNASGSEPSDGMALPHDHYGTAFGKSKFPTEITAAIKLENLFTADSSFETMALEIQGGLENKNDYIKDQKMFIECFYEAQASNLLTDEIRFLIDNEQWTISIENEKASYEVLCESYFVNYLLGSGKRLERLDVLKSFLTPDEENLIMKCLSNVSIVHIYFPFKVSGWIPKNKIERLWINFKSYFVSKEDFTSFYPWISVCESLALYLHEDTNFLQEIYEHICTLNFKELIINYRNIDLHTHDEFKRFLDNTEE
;
A
#
# COMPACT_ATOMS: atom_id res chain seq x y z
N MET A 1 -10.78 -47.73 -5.24
CA MET A 1 -12.21 -47.42 -5.41
C MET A 1 -12.82 -47.40 -4.02
N VAL A 2 -13.10 -46.23 -3.47
CA VAL A 2 -13.75 -46.04 -2.16
C VAL A 2 -14.99 -45.17 -2.42
N PRO A 3 -16.19 -45.56 -1.98
CA PRO A 3 -17.41 -44.82 -2.28
C PRO A 3 -17.62 -43.68 -1.27
N LEU A 4 -17.88 -42.48 -1.79
CA LEU A 4 -18.47 -41.37 -1.06
C LEU A 4 -19.99 -41.55 -1.06
N ALA A 5 -20.55 -41.79 0.12
CA ALA A 5 -21.97 -41.63 0.38
C ALA A 5 -22.11 -40.95 1.74
N LEU A 6 -22.56 -39.70 1.73
CA LEU A 6 -23.28 -39.02 2.82
C LEU A 6 -23.65 -37.65 2.27
N PHE A 7 -24.95 -37.44 2.05
CA PHE A 7 -25.75 -36.21 2.16
C PHE A 7 -27.09 -36.47 1.46
N SER A 8 -27.89 -37.38 2.02
CA SER A 8 -29.34 -37.37 1.82
C SER A 8 -29.93 -36.66 3.04
N ASP A 9 -30.90 -35.77 2.81
CA ASP A 9 -31.78 -35.13 3.80
C ASP A 9 -31.54 -33.63 4.08
N ILE A 10 -31.38 -32.83 3.02
CA ILE A 10 -31.68 -31.39 3.08
C ILE A 10 -32.88 -31.11 2.16
N VAL A 11 -33.99 -30.71 2.77
CA VAL A 11 -35.17 -30.20 2.03
C VAL A 11 -34.92 -28.74 1.71
N LEU A 12 -34.63 -28.43 0.44
CA LEU A 12 -34.38 -27.08 -0.06
C LEU A 12 -35.69 -26.29 -0.18
N GLU A 13 -35.63 -24.97 0.08
CA GLU A 13 -36.77 -24.06 -0.11
C GLU A 13 -37.24 -24.03 -1.58
N PRO A 14 -38.52 -23.70 -1.85
CA PRO A 14 -39.12 -23.80 -3.19
C PRO A 14 -38.38 -23.02 -4.28
N GLU A 15 -37.80 -21.86 -3.97
CA GLU A 15 -37.01 -21.08 -4.94
C GLU A 15 -35.71 -21.80 -5.34
N LEU A 16 -35.07 -22.51 -4.41
CA LEU A 16 -33.85 -23.27 -4.66
C LEU A 16 -34.15 -24.57 -5.42
N GLN A 17 -35.32 -25.18 -5.20
CA GLN A 17 -35.78 -26.31 -6.00
C GLN A 17 -36.09 -25.92 -7.45
N TYR A 18 -36.65 -24.72 -7.67
CA TYR A 18 -36.92 -24.17 -9.00
C TYR A 18 -35.61 -23.91 -9.77
N LEU A 19 -34.61 -23.32 -9.11
CA LEU A 19 -33.31 -23.05 -9.71
C LEU A 19 -32.52 -24.33 -9.98
N ALA A 20 -32.57 -25.32 -9.08
CA ALA A 20 -31.95 -26.63 -9.28
C ALA A 20 -32.59 -27.43 -10.44
N LYS A 21 -33.91 -27.30 -10.64
CA LYS A 21 -34.61 -27.93 -11.79
C LYS A 21 -34.28 -27.28 -13.13
N ASN A 22 -34.12 -25.96 -13.16
CA ASN A 22 -33.72 -25.24 -14.36
C ASN A 22 -32.24 -25.50 -14.71
N ALA A 23 -31.35 -25.57 -13.73
CA ALA A 23 -29.94 -25.88 -13.95
C ALA A 23 -29.70 -27.34 -14.41
N SER A 24 -30.60 -28.27 -14.07
CA SER A 24 -30.57 -29.67 -14.53
C SER A 24 -31.26 -29.90 -15.88
N GLY A 25 -31.75 -28.85 -16.54
CA GLY A 25 -32.34 -28.92 -17.88
C GLY A 25 -33.74 -29.56 -17.92
N SER A 26 -34.47 -29.57 -16.81
CA SER A 26 -35.85 -30.04 -16.76
C SER A 26 -36.82 -28.86 -16.68
N GLU A 27 -37.84 -28.82 -17.54
CA GLU A 27 -38.80 -27.71 -17.59
C GLU A 27 -39.58 -27.57 -16.26
N PRO A 28 -39.78 -26.34 -15.75
CA PRO A 28 -40.55 -26.10 -14.55
C PRO A 28 -42.06 -26.29 -14.82
N SER A 29 -42.78 -26.87 -13.85
CA SER A 29 -44.24 -27.07 -13.97
C SER A 29 -45.00 -25.75 -13.89
N ASP A 30 -46.07 -25.62 -14.69
CA ASP A 30 -46.96 -24.47 -14.96
C ASP A 30 -47.62 -23.74 -13.74
N GLY A 31 -47.16 -23.95 -12.51
CA GLY A 31 -47.83 -23.48 -11.30
C GLY A 31 -47.24 -22.25 -10.60
N MET A 32 -46.10 -21.68 -11.02
CA MET A 32 -45.44 -20.59 -10.27
C MET A 32 -45.41 -19.27 -11.05
N ALA A 33 -46.43 -18.44 -10.85
CA ALA A 33 -46.40 -17.03 -11.26
C ALA A 33 -45.79 -16.17 -10.14
N LEU A 34 -44.81 -15.31 -10.48
CA LEU A 34 -44.23 -14.31 -9.58
C LEU A 34 -45.15 -13.07 -9.46
N PRO A 35 -45.23 -12.39 -8.30
CA PRO A 35 -46.02 -11.17 -8.16
C PRO A 35 -45.29 -9.93 -8.69
N HIS A 36 -46.07 -9.00 -9.27
CA HIS A 36 -45.66 -7.70 -9.81
C HIS A 36 -45.09 -6.74 -8.75
N ASP A 37 -44.15 -5.88 -9.18
CA ASP A 37 -43.53 -4.84 -8.38
C ASP A 37 -44.50 -3.71 -8.01
N HIS A 38 -44.36 -3.25 -6.77
CA HIS A 38 -44.73 -1.92 -6.34
C HIS A 38 -43.42 -1.26 -5.92
N TYR A 39 -42.90 -0.30 -6.68
CA TYR A 39 -42.33 0.98 -6.20
C TYR A 39 -41.40 1.56 -7.28
N GLY A 40 -42.00 2.20 -8.28
CA GLY A 40 -41.26 3.13 -9.14
C GLY A 40 -40.83 4.36 -8.35
N THR A 41 -39.52 4.56 -8.17
CA THR A 41 -38.90 5.89 -8.02
C THR A 41 -37.48 5.89 -8.58
N ALA A 42 -37.12 6.95 -9.28
CA ALA A 42 -35.86 7.15 -9.98
C ALA A 42 -34.80 7.81 -9.08
N PHE A 43 -33.60 7.23 -9.02
CA PHE A 43 -32.32 7.93 -8.80
C PHE A 43 -31.19 7.12 -9.45
N GLY A 44 -30.32 7.79 -10.20
CA GLY A 44 -29.22 7.19 -10.95
C GLY A 44 -27.92 7.07 -10.15
N LYS A 45 -27.01 6.22 -10.69
CA LYS A 45 -25.60 6.01 -10.31
C LYS A 45 -25.31 5.40 -8.93
N SER A 46 -25.47 4.08 -8.82
CA SER A 46 -24.35 3.14 -8.71
C SER A 46 -24.94 1.72 -8.64
N LYS A 47 -24.80 0.97 -9.73
CA LYS A 47 -25.05 -0.48 -9.70
C LYS A 47 -23.69 -1.14 -9.60
N PHE A 48 -23.27 -1.45 -8.38
CA PHE A 48 -22.47 -2.61 -7.98
C PHE A 48 -22.47 -2.60 -6.45
N PRO A 49 -22.96 -3.67 -5.79
CA PRO A 49 -22.21 -4.93 -5.68
C PRO A 49 -23.05 -6.22 -5.72
N THR A 50 -24.33 -6.18 -6.07
CA THR A 50 -25.19 -7.38 -5.92
C THR A 50 -25.06 -8.37 -7.09
N GLU A 51 -24.62 -7.91 -8.26
CA GLU A 51 -24.49 -8.73 -9.48
C GLU A 51 -23.12 -9.46 -9.53
N ILE A 52 -22.06 -8.95 -8.88
CA ILE A 52 -20.74 -9.62 -8.76
C ILE A 52 -20.78 -10.75 -7.72
N THR A 53 -21.45 -10.56 -6.58
CA THR A 53 -21.61 -11.64 -5.59
C THR A 53 -22.44 -12.82 -6.10
N ALA A 54 -23.32 -12.60 -7.08
CA ALA A 54 -24.11 -13.65 -7.70
C ALA A 54 -23.33 -14.43 -8.78
N ALA A 55 -22.46 -13.75 -9.55
CA ALA A 55 -21.59 -14.41 -10.52
C ALA A 55 -20.46 -15.22 -9.84
N ILE A 56 -19.88 -14.69 -8.75
CA ILE A 56 -18.87 -15.38 -7.93
C ILE A 56 -19.46 -16.62 -7.22
N LYS A 57 -20.77 -16.66 -6.97
CA LYS A 57 -21.41 -17.80 -6.28
C LYS A 57 -21.76 -18.99 -7.18
N LEU A 58 -21.79 -18.84 -8.50
CA LEU A 58 -22.31 -19.89 -9.39
C LEU A 58 -21.26 -20.83 -10.01
N GLU A 59 -19.96 -20.53 -9.93
CA GLU A 59 -18.90 -21.49 -10.33
C GLU A 59 -17.66 -21.41 -9.41
N ASN A 60 -17.84 -21.53 -8.09
CA ASN A 60 -16.73 -21.74 -7.17
C ASN A 60 -16.32 -23.22 -7.10
N LEU A 61 -15.54 -23.65 -8.09
CA LEU A 61 -14.55 -24.72 -7.95
C LEU A 61 -13.17 -24.05 -7.82
N PHE A 62 -12.80 -23.77 -6.57
CA PHE A 62 -11.45 -23.45 -6.07
C PHE A 62 -10.35 -23.27 -7.13
N THR A 63 -10.14 -22.04 -7.60
CA THR A 63 -8.88 -21.60 -8.21
C THR A 63 -8.53 -20.22 -7.65
N ALA A 64 -7.24 -19.96 -7.40
CA ALA A 64 -6.73 -18.70 -6.84
C ALA A 64 -7.05 -17.46 -7.71
N ASP A 65 -7.46 -17.70 -8.95
CA ASP A 65 -7.70 -16.71 -9.98
C ASP A 65 -8.97 -15.86 -9.69
N SER A 66 -10.03 -16.44 -9.11
CA SER A 66 -11.29 -15.72 -8.85
C SER A 66 -11.23 -14.76 -7.64
N SER A 67 -10.42 -15.09 -6.62
CA SER A 67 -10.20 -14.20 -5.48
C SER A 67 -9.40 -12.97 -5.88
N PHE A 68 -8.44 -13.12 -6.80
CA PHE A 68 -7.57 -12.04 -7.23
C PHE A 68 -8.32 -10.98 -8.05
N GLU A 69 -9.16 -11.40 -9.00
CA GLU A 69 -9.99 -10.50 -9.82
C GLU A 69 -10.99 -9.70 -8.97
N THR A 70 -11.54 -10.30 -7.91
CA THR A 70 -12.46 -9.63 -6.98
C THR A 70 -11.76 -8.51 -6.20
N MET A 71 -10.53 -8.75 -5.73
CA MET A 71 -9.74 -7.75 -5.00
C MET A 71 -9.29 -6.59 -5.88
N ALA A 72 -8.88 -6.92 -7.10
CA ALA A 72 -8.56 -5.95 -8.14
C ALA A 72 -9.70 -4.92 -8.35
N LEU A 73 -10.95 -5.39 -8.35
CA LEU A 73 -12.14 -4.54 -8.46
C LEU A 73 -12.44 -3.74 -7.18
N GLU A 74 -12.15 -4.29 -5.99
CA GLU A 74 -12.32 -3.59 -4.71
C GLU A 74 -11.35 -2.41 -4.55
N ILE A 75 -10.08 -2.58 -4.95
CA ILE A 75 -9.09 -1.49 -4.98
C ILE A 75 -9.55 -0.37 -5.93
N GLN A 76 -10.01 -0.74 -7.13
CA GLN A 76 -10.52 0.21 -8.13
C GLN A 76 -11.82 0.92 -7.67
N GLY A 77 -12.55 0.32 -6.74
CA GLY A 77 -13.81 0.81 -6.19
C GLY A 77 -13.67 1.95 -5.17
N GLY A 78 -12.45 2.27 -4.72
CA GLY A 78 -12.15 3.43 -3.89
C GLY A 78 -12.86 3.41 -2.53
N LEU A 79 -12.28 2.71 -1.55
CA LEU A 79 -12.74 2.77 -0.16
C LEU A 79 -12.48 4.15 0.45
N GLU A 80 -13.51 4.68 1.13
CA GLU A 80 -13.58 6.03 1.73
C GLU A 80 -12.62 6.26 2.92
N ASN A 81 -11.71 5.31 3.19
CA ASN A 81 -10.81 5.31 4.36
C ASN A 81 -9.39 4.84 3.98
N LYS A 82 -8.39 5.66 4.32
CA LYS A 82 -6.96 5.41 4.05
C LYS A 82 -6.41 4.12 4.66
N ASN A 83 -6.94 3.69 5.81
CA ASN A 83 -6.50 2.44 6.44
C ASN A 83 -6.97 1.19 5.68
N ASP A 84 -8.17 1.27 5.10
CA ASP A 84 -8.72 0.15 4.31
C ASP A 84 -7.92 0.00 3.01
N TYR A 85 -7.57 1.11 2.35
CA TYR A 85 -6.73 1.10 1.16
C TYR A 85 -5.34 0.43 1.35
N ILE A 86 -4.63 0.73 2.46
CA ILE A 86 -3.32 0.09 2.72
C ILE A 86 -3.48 -1.42 2.94
N LYS A 87 -4.56 -1.83 3.61
CA LYS A 87 -4.86 -3.25 3.83
C LYS A 87 -5.14 -3.95 2.50
N ASP A 88 -5.89 -3.31 1.60
CA ASP A 88 -6.20 -3.87 0.29
C ASP A 88 -4.93 -4.02 -0.58
N GLN A 89 -4.02 -3.05 -0.53
CA GLN A 89 -2.72 -3.18 -1.20
C GLN A 89 -1.89 -4.34 -0.68
N LYS A 90 -1.82 -4.52 0.65
CA LYS A 90 -1.11 -5.66 1.25
C LYS A 90 -1.70 -6.98 0.76
N MET A 91 -3.03 -7.09 0.81
CA MET A 91 -3.74 -8.29 0.36
C MET A 91 -3.49 -8.57 -1.12
N PHE A 92 -3.51 -7.53 -1.97
CA PHE A 92 -3.16 -7.67 -3.38
C PHE A 92 -1.74 -8.18 -3.59
N ILE A 93 -0.75 -7.62 -2.89
CA ILE A 93 0.66 -8.01 -3.01
C ILE A 93 0.85 -9.48 -2.59
N GLU A 94 0.21 -9.91 -1.51
CA GLU A 94 0.22 -11.31 -1.07
C GLU A 94 -0.39 -12.24 -2.12
N CYS A 95 -1.58 -11.92 -2.61
CA CYS A 95 -2.23 -12.76 -3.63
C CYS A 95 -1.47 -12.73 -4.96
N PHE A 96 -0.82 -11.63 -5.30
CA PHE A 96 0.06 -11.52 -6.47
C PHE A 96 1.29 -12.43 -6.32
N TYR A 97 1.86 -12.49 -5.11
CA TYR A 97 2.93 -13.42 -4.79
C TYR A 97 2.47 -14.89 -4.85
N GLU A 98 1.27 -15.21 -4.38
CA GLU A 98 0.76 -16.59 -4.40
C GLU A 98 0.39 -17.06 -5.82
N ALA A 99 -0.08 -16.13 -6.67
CA ALA A 99 -0.43 -16.38 -8.07
C ALA A 99 0.79 -16.56 -9.00
N GLN A 100 2.02 -16.54 -8.50
CA GLN A 100 3.24 -16.68 -9.30
C GLN A 100 3.27 -17.86 -10.29
N ALA A 101 2.54 -18.92 -9.98
CA ALA A 101 2.49 -20.13 -10.79
C ALA A 101 1.45 -20.07 -11.94
N SER A 102 0.53 -19.12 -11.93
CA SER A 102 -0.48 -18.94 -12.98
C SER A 102 -0.02 -17.88 -13.99
N ASN A 103 -0.46 -18.02 -15.25
CA ASN A 103 -0.30 -16.98 -16.28
C ASN A 103 -1.21 -15.77 -16.00
N LEU A 104 -1.36 -15.38 -14.73
CA LEU A 104 -2.39 -14.47 -14.23
C LEU A 104 -2.16 -13.02 -14.61
N LEU A 105 -1.04 -12.68 -15.25
CA LEU A 105 -0.77 -11.30 -15.62
C LEU A 105 -1.61 -10.88 -16.83
N THR A 106 -2.92 -10.74 -16.62
CA THR A 106 -3.88 -10.22 -17.60
C THR A 106 -3.66 -8.71 -17.81
N ASP A 107 -4.19 -8.17 -18.91
CA ASP A 107 -4.07 -6.74 -19.19
C ASP A 107 -4.80 -5.88 -18.14
N GLU A 108 -5.86 -6.42 -17.52
CA GLU A 108 -6.60 -5.75 -16.43
C GLU A 108 -5.75 -5.63 -15.17
N ILE A 109 -5.04 -6.70 -14.79
CA ILE A 109 -4.16 -6.71 -13.61
C ILE A 109 -2.97 -5.78 -13.85
N ARG A 110 -2.40 -5.79 -15.05
CA ARG A 110 -1.35 -4.82 -15.43
C ARG A 110 -1.88 -3.40 -15.35
N PHE A 111 -3.08 -3.15 -15.86
CA PHE A 111 -3.71 -1.83 -15.81
C PHE A 111 -3.87 -1.35 -14.37
N LEU A 112 -4.28 -2.22 -13.44
CA LEU A 112 -4.36 -1.89 -12.02
C LEU A 112 -2.99 -1.57 -11.45
N ILE A 113 -2.00 -2.44 -11.63
CA ILE A 113 -0.64 -2.19 -11.14
C ILE A 113 -0.08 -0.87 -11.69
N ASP A 114 -0.38 -0.55 -12.94
CA ASP A 114 0.11 0.64 -13.63
C ASP A 114 -0.54 1.95 -13.17
N ASN A 115 -1.79 1.92 -12.72
CA ASN A 115 -2.54 3.12 -12.33
C ASN A 115 -2.60 3.33 -10.81
N GLU A 116 -2.31 2.30 -10.03
CA GLU A 116 -2.34 2.40 -8.57
C GLU A 116 -1.06 2.99 -7.97
N GLN A 117 -1.25 3.69 -6.84
CA GLN A 117 -0.16 4.29 -6.08
C GLN A 117 0.30 3.35 -4.97
N TRP A 118 1.25 2.48 -5.30
CA TRP A 118 1.74 1.43 -4.39
C TRP A 118 2.58 1.97 -3.24
N THR A 119 2.30 1.49 -2.04
CA THR A 119 3.05 1.80 -0.81
C THR A 119 3.65 0.52 -0.24
N ILE A 120 4.93 0.58 0.12
CA ILE A 120 5.62 -0.45 0.90
C ILE A 120 5.90 0.10 2.29
N SER A 121 5.57 -0.66 3.33
CA SER A 121 5.76 -0.25 4.72
C SER A 121 6.64 -1.24 5.47
N ILE A 122 7.74 -0.76 6.05
CA ILE A 122 8.64 -1.52 6.91
C ILE A 122 8.29 -1.18 8.37
N GLU A 123 7.55 -2.06 9.02
CA GLU A 123 7.04 -1.85 10.38
C GLU A 123 7.53 -2.92 11.36
N ASN A 124 7.37 -2.65 12.65
CA ASN A 124 7.62 -3.66 13.67
C ASN A 124 6.71 -4.88 13.44
N GLU A 125 7.22 -6.06 13.75
CA GLU A 125 6.47 -7.34 13.65
C GLU A 125 6.09 -7.76 12.23
N LYS A 126 6.54 -7.04 11.19
CA LYS A 126 6.38 -7.47 9.81
C LYS A 126 6.93 -8.88 9.62
N ALA A 127 6.08 -9.79 9.14
CA ALA A 127 6.45 -11.19 8.99
C ALA A 127 7.43 -11.36 7.83
N SER A 128 8.34 -12.34 7.94
CA SER A 128 9.25 -12.67 6.84
C SER A 128 8.50 -13.03 5.55
N TYR A 129 7.29 -13.59 5.66
CA TYR A 129 6.41 -13.85 4.51
C TYR A 129 6.00 -12.56 3.78
N GLU A 130 5.58 -11.53 4.52
CA GLU A 130 5.20 -10.23 3.93
C GLU A 130 6.39 -9.58 3.23
N VAL A 131 7.59 -9.64 3.84
CA VAL A 131 8.83 -9.12 3.23
C VAL A 131 9.13 -9.83 1.90
N LEU A 132 8.91 -11.15 1.81
CA LEU A 132 9.08 -11.90 0.56
C LEU A 132 8.07 -11.47 -0.50
N CYS A 133 6.80 -11.34 -0.14
CA CYS A 133 5.73 -10.90 -1.05
C CYS A 133 6.03 -9.52 -1.64
N GLU A 134 6.35 -8.55 -0.79
CA GLU A 134 6.70 -7.19 -1.21
C GLU A 134 8.00 -7.14 -2.03
N SER A 135 9.01 -7.94 -1.66
CA SER A 135 10.26 -8.04 -2.40
C SER A 135 10.06 -8.59 -3.82
N TYR A 136 9.14 -9.53 -3.99
CA TYR A 136 8.72 -10.03 -5.30
C TYR A 136 7.98 -8.95 -6.10
N PHE A 137 7.01 -8.28 -5.48
CA PHE A 137 6.22 -7.23 -6.13
C PHE A 137 7.08 -6.03 -6.56
N VAL A 138 7.98 -5.55 -5.70
CA VAL A 138 8.92 -4.48 -6.04
C VAL A 138 9.83 -4.88 -7.19
N ASN A 139 10.33 -6.12 -7.23
CA ASN A 139 11.10 -6.62 -8.37
C ASN A 139 10.29 -6.55 -9.68
N TYR A 140 8.99 -6.89 -9.63
CA TYR A 140 8.09 -6.77 -10.78
C TYR A 140 7.92 -5.31 -11.23
N LEU A 141 7.70 -4.38 -10.30
CA LEU A 141 7.61 -2.94 -10.61
C LEU A 141 8.91 -2.44 -11.27
N LEU A 142 10.07 -2.80 -10.72
CA LEU A 142 11.37 -2.45 -11.30
C LEU A 142 11.54 -3.03 -12.70
N GLY A 143 11.17 -4.29 -12.91
CA GLY A 143 11.25 -4.96 -14.22
C GLY A 143 10.33 -4.36 -15.28
N SER A 144 9.18 -3.81 -14.87
CA SER A 144 8.23 -3.12 -15.75
C SER A 144 8.55 -1.64 -15.96
N GLY A 145 9.60 -1.12 -15.32
CA GLY A 145 9.97 0.30 -15.37
C GLY A 145 9.01 1.22 -14.60
N LYS A 146 8.16 0.65 -13.74
CA LYS A 146 7.19 1.38 -12.92
C LYS A 146 7.81 1.78 -11.59
N ARG A 147 7.42 2.97 -11.12
CA ARG A 147 7.95 3.59 -9.91
C ARG A 147 7.05 3.26 -8.72
N LEU A 148 7.65 2.90 -7.60
CA LEU A 148 6.96 2.81 -6.33
C LEU A 148 6.57 4.22 -5.88
N GLU A 149 5.31 4.45 -5.52
CA GLU A 149 4.90 5.77 -5.07
C GLU A 149 5.53 6.10 -3.72
N ARG A 150 5.42 5.19 -2.75
CA ARG A 150 5.84 5.47 -1.37
C ARG A 150 6.54 4.31 -0.69
N LEU A 151 7.60 4.64 0.05
CA LEU A 151 8.23 3.78 1.05
C LEU A 151 8.07 4.42 2.43
N ASP A 152 7.42 3.71 3.35
CA ASP A 152 7.32 4.11 4.76
C ASP A 152 8.24 3.22 5.62
N VAL A 153 9.12 3.83 6.44
CA VAL A 153 10.01 3.11 7.37
C VAL A 153 9.64 3.48 8.81
N LEU A 154 8.97 2.56 9.49
CA LEU A 154 8.41 2.69 10.84
C LEU A 154 9.13 1.82 11.87
N LYS A 155 10.42 1.53 11.65
CA LYS A 155 11.22 0.61 12.47
C LYS A 155 12.68 1.05 12.52
N SER A 156 13.33 0.83 13.67
CA SER A 156 14.75 1.16 13.88
C SER A 156 15.71 0.00 13.60
N PHE A 157 15.32 -1.22 13.93
CA PHE A 157 16.15 -2.42 13.77
C PHE A 157 15.72 -3.22 12.54
N LEU A 158 16.50 -3.15 11.47
CA LEU A 158 16.21 -3.85 10.24
C LEU A 158 16.83 -5.25 10.25
N THR A 159 16.09 -6.22 9.76
CA THR A 159 16.63 -7.52 9.36
C THR A 159 17.33 -7.40 8.00
N PRO A 160 18.24 -8.31 7.64
CA PRO A 160 18.91 -8.28 6.34
C PRO A 160 17.94 -8.28 5.15
N ASP A 161 16.79 -8.96 5.27
CA ASP A 161 15.77 -9.00 4.22
C ASP A 161 15.01 -7.66 4.10
N GLU A 162 14.72 -7.01 5.22
CA GLU A 162 14.13 -5.66 5.23
C GLU A 162 15.10 -4.61 4.68
N GLU A 163 16.39 -4.68 5.04
CA GLU A 163 17.42 -3.82 4.47
C GLU A 163 17.50 -3.99 2.95
N ASN A 164 17.50 -5.23 2.47
CA ASN A 164 17.50 -5.54 1.04
C ASN A 164 16.23 -5.04 0.33
N LEU A 165 15.06 -5.17 0.96
CA LEU A 165 13.81 -4.64 0.43
C LEU A 165 13.85 -3.10 0.31
N ILE A 166 14.29 -2.41 1.36
CA ILE A 166 14.49 -0.95 1.34
C ILE A 166 15.42 -0.59 0.17
N MET A 167 16.57 -1.26 0.05
CA MET A 167 17.54 -1.01 -1.02
C MET A 167 16.94 -1.14 -2.42
N LYS A 168 16.05 -2.12 -2.65
CA LYS A 168 15.32 -2.26 -3.91
C LYS A 168 14.35 -1.09 -4.13
N CYS A 169 13.55 -0.76 -3.13
CA CYS A 169 12.59 0.35 -3.21
C CYS A 169 13.29 1.67 -3.55
N LEU A 170 14.44 1.96 -2.93
CA LEU A 170 15.21 3.20 -3.15
C LEU A 170 15.73 3.37 -4.58
N SER A 171 15.78 2.29 -5.36
CA SER A 171 16.16 2.40 -6.76
C SER A 171 15.06 3.00 -7.63
N ASN A 172 13.80 3.05 -7.20
CA ASN A 172 12.72 3.60 -8.00
C ASN A 172 11.51 4.03 -7.16
N VAL A 173 11.72 4.89 -6.16
CA VAL A 173 10.65 5.40 -5.28
C VAL A 173 10.46 6.91 -5.44
N SER A 174 9.22 7.40 -5.40
CA SER A 174 8.89 8.84 -5.43
C SER A 174 9.04 9.48 -4.06
N ILE A 175 8.37 8.90 -3.06
CA ILE A 175 8.22 9.46 -1.73
C ILE A 175 8.80 8.50 -0.69
N VAL A 176 9.61 9.02 0.23
CA VAL A 176 10.15 8.25 1.35
C VAL A 176 9.74 8.92 2.65
N HIS A 177 9.13 8.15 3.55
CA HIS A 177 8.86 8.57 4.91
C HIS A 177 9.66 7.75 5.92
N ILE A 178 10.28 8.44 6.87
CA ILE A 178 11.13 7.85 7.90
C ILE A 178 10.62 8.32 9.25
N TYR A 179 10.21 7.39 10.11
CA TYR A 179 9.67 7.68 11.44
C TYR A 179 10.63 7.31 12.57
N PHE A 180 11.67 6.53 12.28
CA PHE A 180 12.66 6.07 13.26
C PHE A 180 14.08 6.16 12.71
N PRO A 181 15.09 6.38 13.57
CA PRO A 181 16.48 6.26 13.16
C PRO A 181 16.81 4.80 12.80
N PHE A 182 17.41 4.58 11.64
CA PHE A 182 17.90 3.27 11.18
C PHE A 182 19.17 3.46 10.34
N LYS A 183 19.88 2.37 10.06
CA LYS A 183 21.09 2.37 9.21
C LYS A 183 20.88 1.39 8.06
N VAL A 184 21.27 1.79 6.85
CA VAL A 184 21.33 0.90 5.68
C VAL A 184 22.75 0.91 5.17
N SER A 185 23.42 -0.24 5.25
CA SER A 185 24.81 -0.38 4.85
C SER A 185 24.93 -0.50 3.34
N GLY A 186 25.92 0.19 2.75
CA GLY A 186 26.24 0.06 1.33
C GLY A 186 25.25 0.75 0.38
N TRP A 187 24.31 1.55 0.88
CA TRP A 187 23.46 2.35 0.01
C TRP A 187 24.26 3.45 -0.66
N ILE A 188 24.22 3.46 -1.99
CA ILE A 188 24.76 4.52 -2.82
C ILE A 188 23.58 5.20 -3.50
N PRO A 189 23.28 6.46 -3.14
CA PRO A 189 22.20 7.21 -3.78
C PRO A 189 22.42 7.30 -5.29
N LYS A 190 21.45 6.85 -6.08
CA LYS A 190 21.50 6.88 -7.56
C LYS A 190 20.41 7.75 -8.16
N ASN A 191 19.19 7.59 -7.65
CA ASN A 191 18.02 8.27 -8.19
C ASN A 191 17.55 9.33 -7.20
N LYS A 192 16.99 10.40 -7.78
CA LYS A 192 16.49 11.53 -7.00
C LYS A 192 15.15 11.15 -6.36
N ILE A 193 15.05 11.31 -5.05
CA ILE A 193 13.81 11.15 -4.30
C ILE A 193 13.00 12.44 -4.49
N GLU A 194 11.73 12.35 -4.86
CA GLU A 194 10.92 13.57 -5.05
C GLU A 194 10.67 14.26 -3.71
N ARG A 195 10.24 13.48 -2.72
CA ARG A 195 9.98 13.99 -1.37
C ARG A 195 10.51 13.06 -0.31
N LEU A 196 11.32 13.61 0.59
CA LEU A 196 11.79 12.94 1.79
C LEU A 196 11.11 13.57 3.00
N TRP A 197 10.36 12.75 3.75
CA TRP A 197 9.77 13.13 5.03
C TRP A 197 10.48 12.38 6.15
N ILE A 198 11.12 13.12 7.06
CA ILE A 198 11.74 12.56 8.26
C ILE A 198 10.98 13.10 9.47
N ASN A 199 10.41 12.22 10.27
CA ASN A 199 9.61 12.60 11.43
C ASN A 199 10.12 11.95 12.73
N PHE A 200 10.86 12.74 13.49
CA PHE A 200 11.41 12.39 14.79
C PHE A 200 10.76 13.18 15.94
N LYS A 201 9.58 13.78 15.74
CA LYS A 201 8.89 14.54 16.81
C LYS A 201 8.67 13.73 18.08
N SER A 202 8.45 12.42 17.94
CA SER A 202 8.14 11.53 19.06
C SER A 202 9.36 10.76 19.58
N TYR A 203 10.54 10.94 18.97
CA TYR A 203 11.74 10.18 19.29
C TYR A 203 12.96 11.07 19.34
N PHE A 204 13.66 11.07 20.47
CA PHE A 204 14.96 11.71 20.55
C PHE A 204 15.97 10.95 19.67
N VAL A 205 16.59 11.67 18.73
CA VAL A 205 17.62 11.14 17.83
C VAL A 205 18.94 11.84 18.16
N SER A 206 19.98 11.04 18.41
CA SER A 206 21.31 11.56 18.66
C SER A 206 21.87 12.23 17.40
N LYS A 207 22.81 13.16 17.57
CA LYS A 207 23.53 13.75 16.42
C LYS A 207 24.16 12.68 15.53
N GLU A 208 24.81 11.68 16.13
CA GLU A 208 25.46 10.59 15.41
C GLU A 208 24.47 9.82 14.55
N ASP A 209 23.33 9.41 15.11
CA ASP A 209 22.30 8.68 14.37
C ASP A 209 21.68 9.57 13.28
N PHE A 210 21.49 10.86 13.54
CA PHE A 210 20.96 11.79 12.54
C PHE A 210 21.85 11.89 11.30
N THR A 211 23.18 11.88 11.47
CA THR A 211 24.12 12.00 10.33
C THR A 211 23.98 10.86 9.31
N SER A 212 23.44 9.71 9.71
CA SER A 212 23.15 8.61 8.78
C SER A 212 22.10 8.97 7.72
N PHE A 213 21.33 10.04 7.92
CA PHE A 213 20.32 10.55 6.98
C PHE A 213 20.85 11.60 6.01
N TYR A 214 22.08 12.09 6.18
CA TYR A 214 22.68 13.06 5.23
C TYR A 214 22.72 12.56 3.78
N PRO A 215 23.09 11.30 3.49
CA PRO A 215 23.01 10.78 2.13
C PRO A 215 21.59 10.85 1.55
N TRP A 216 20.57 10.64 2.38
CA TRP A 216 19.16 10.69 1.96
C TRP A 216 18.73 12.11 1.61
N ILE A 217 19.06 13.04 2.50
CA ILE A 217 18.76 14.47 2.35
C ILE A 217 19.42 15.03 1.07
N SER A 218 20.66 14.63 0.79
CA SER A 218 21.40 15.11 -0.38
C SER A 218 20.82 14.72 -1.75
N VAL A 219 19.94 13.72 -1.80
CA VAL A 219 19.33 13.24 -3.06
C VAL A 219 17.84 13.50 -3.18
N CYS A 220 17.24 14.26 -2.26
CA CYS A 220 15.84 14.61 -2.35
C CYS A 220 15.61 15.97 -3.05
N GLU A 221 14.46 16.13 -3.72
CA GLU A 221 14.05 17.43 -4.26
C GLU A 221 13.37 18.29 -3.20
N SER A 222 12.53 17.66 -2.38
CA SER A 222 11.79 18.29 -1.31
C SER A 222 12.09 17.60 0.02
N LEU A 223 12.34 18.39 1.05
CA LEU A 223 12.65 17.91 2.40
C LEU A 223 11.61 18.42 3.39
N ALA A 224 11.01 17.49 4.14
CA ALA A 224 10.21 17.81 5.31
C ALA A 224 10.82 17.13 6.54
N LEU A 225 11.26 17.91 7.51
CA LEU A 225 12.01 17.46 8.68
C LEU A 225 11.29 17.88 9.96
N TYR A 226 10.86 16.92 10.76
CA TYR A 226 10.13 17.17 12.00
C TYR A 226 10.98 16.68 13.16
N LEU A 227 11.46 17.61 13.96
CA LEU A 227 12.47 17.37 14.98
C LEU A 227 11.85 17.29 16.38
N HIS A 228 12.48 16.48 17.24
CA HIS A 228 12.15 16.41 18.66
C HIS A 228 12.46 17.74 19.35
N GLU A 229 11.73 18.10 20.41
CA GLU A 229 11.95 19.37 21.12
C GLU A 229 13.31 19.47 21.83
N ASP A 230 13.90 18.31 22.13
CA ASP A 230 15.23 18.16 22.75
C ASP A 230 16.38 18.11 21.74
N THR A 231 16.11 18.23 20.43
CA THR A 231 17.18 18.34 19.44
C THR A 231 18.03 19.58 19.73
N ASN A 232 19.33 19.38 19.99
CA ASN A 232 20.27 20.42 20.42
C ASN A 232 21.43 20.66 19.45
N PHE A 233 21.34 20.10 18.24
CA PHE A 233 22.34 20.21 17.16
C PHE A 233 21.74 20.85 15.89
N LEU A 234 20.84 21.82 16.07
CA LEU A 234 20.14 22.47 14.96
C LEU A 234 21.08 23.25 14.03
N GLN A 235 22.13 23.84 14.60
CA GLN A 235 23.15 24.57 13.84
C GLN A 235 23.84 23.63 12.83
N GLU A 236 24.18 22.41 13.23
CA GLU A 236 24.79 21.42 12.34
C GLU A 236 23.83 20.90 11.28
N ILE A 237 22.54 20.77 11.61
CA ILE A 237 21.50 20.46 10.62
C ILE A 237 21.46 21.57 9.57
N TYR A 238 21.41 22.84 9.99
CA TYR A 238 21.39 24.00 9.10
C TYR A 238 22.62 24.04 8.20
N GLU A 239 23.82 23.87 8.75
CA GLU A 239 25.08 23.85 7.99
C GLU A 239 25.08 22.79 6.89
N HIS A 240 24.48 21.63 7.15
CA HIS A 240 24.36 20.58 6.15
C HIS A 240 23.37 20.98 5.05
N ILE A 241 22.16 21.38 5.42
CA ILE A 241 21.07 21.56 4.46
C ILE A 241 21.15 22.88 3.69
N CYS A 242 21.78 23.93 4.24
CA CYS A 242 21.84 25.25 3.59
C CYS A 242 22.66 25.26 2.29
N THR A 243 23.48 24.22 2.08
CA THR A 243 24.26 24.03 0.86
C THR A 243 23.47 23.33 -0.25
N LEU A 244 22.29 22.79 0.06
CA LEU A 244 21.44 22.04 -0.85
C LEU A 244 20.37 22.94 -1.47
N ASN A 245 19.85 22.57 -2.63
CA ASN A 245 18.84 23.36 -3.33
C ASN A 245 17.51 22.59 -3.41
N PHE A 246 16.68 22.75 -2.38
CA PHE A 246 15.37 22.11 -2.31
C PHE A 246 14.33 22.92 -3.09
N LYS A 247 13.41 22.20 -3.75
CA LYS A 247 12.18 22.79 -4.31
C LYS A 247 11.22 23.21 -3.21
N GLU A 248 11.18 22.43 -2.13
CA GLU A 248 10.34 22.65 -0.95
C GLU A 248 11.13 22.24 0.28
N LEU A 249 11.19 23.11 1.27
CA LEU A 249 11.81 22.85 2.56
C LEU A 249 10.75 23.08 3.65
N ILE A 250 10.64 22.15 4.58
CA ILE A 250 9.84 22.30 5.78
C ILE A 250 10.67 21.77 6.94
N ILE A 251 10.88 22.59 7.95
CA ILE A 251 11.51 22.18 9.20
C ILE A 251 10.54 22.54 10.32
N ASN A 252 10.03 21.52 11.00
CA ASN A 252 9.22 21.71 12.18
C ASN A 252 10.06 21.42 13.42
N TYR A 253 10.24 22.42 14.26
CA TYR A 253 10.91 22.29 15.56
C TYR A 253 10.12 23.07 16.62
N ARG A 254 9.78 22.41 17.74
CA ARG A 254 8.98 23.00 18.83
C ARG A 254 7.68 23.67 18.34
N ASN A 255 7.00 23.02 17.40
CA ASN A 255 5.76 23.49 16.77
C ASN A 255 5.89 24.79 15.95
N ILE A 256 7.12 25.16 15.56
CA ILE A 256 7.38 26.25 14.62
C ILE A 256 7.73 25.62 13.28
N ASP A 257 7.03 26.02 12.22
CA ASP A 257 7.33 25.64 10.85
C ASP A 257 8.23 26.69 10.19
N LEU A 258 9.33 26.22 9.61
CA LEU A 258 10.32 27.01 8.88
C LEU A 258 10.37 26.48 7.45
N HIS A 259 10.08 27.34 6.48
CA HIS A 259 9.88 26.95 5.08
C HIS A 259 11.04 27.33 4.16
N THR A 260 12.02 28.07 4.67
CA THR A 260 13.19 28.53 3.90
C THR A 260 14.47 28.45 4.72
N HIS A 261 15.63 28.43 4.03
CA HIS A 261 16.92 28.54 4.71
C HIS A 261 17.04 29.84 5.51
N ASP A 262 16.52 30.96 4.99
CA ASP A 262 16.56 32.26 5.67
C ASP A 262 15.75 32.25 6.97
N GLU A 263 14.55 31.65 6.95
CA GLU A 263 13.74 31.49 8.16
C GLU A 263 14.44 30.63 9.19
N PHE A 264 15.05 29.51 8.75
CA PHE A 264 15.80 28.66 9.68
C PHE A 264 17.02 29.37 10.25
N LYS A 265 17.76 30.13 9.44
CA LYS A 265 18.91 30.90 9.92
C LYS A 265 18.50 31.94 10.95
N ARG A 266 17.46 32.74 10.67
CA ARG A 266 16.93 33.73 11.63
C ARG A 266 16.45 33.08 12.91
N PHE A 267 15.85 31.89 12.83
CA PHE A 267 15.46 31.15 14.01
C PHE A 267 16.67 30.83 14.90
N LEU A 268 17.75 30.32 14.31
CA LEU A 268 18.98 29.98 15.03
C LEU A 268 19.61 31.21 15.69
N ASP A 269 19.72 32.31 14.95
CA ASP A 269 20.33 33.56 15.44
C ASP A 269 19.58 34.13 16.67
N ASN A 270 18.26 33.93 16.76
CA ASN A 270 17.44 34.39 17.89
C ASN A 270 17.44 33.43 19.09
N THR A 271 18.01 32.22 18.95
CA THR A 271 18.06 31.22 20.04
C THR A 271 19.40 31.18 20.78
N GLU A 272 20.41 31.90 20.29
CA GLU A 272 21.74 32.02 20.91
C GLU A 272 21.85 33.22 21.89
N GLU A 273 20.78 34.02 22.06
CA GLU A 273 20.66 35.11 23.06
C GLU A 273 20.00 34.64 24.37
#